data_AF-A0A3C0BZA4-F1
#
_entry.id   AF-A0A3C0BZA4-F1
#
_cell.length_a   1.000
_cell.length_b   1.000
_cell.length_c   1.000
_cell.angle_alpha   90.00
_cell.angle_beta   90.00
_cell.angle_gamma   90.00
#
_symmetry.space_group_name_H-M   'P 1'
#
loop_
_entity.id
_entity.type
_entity.pdbx_description
1 polymer ?
#
loop_
_entity_poly.entity_id
_entity_poly.type
_entity_poly.pdbx_seq_one_letter_code
_entity_poly.pdbx_strand_id
1 'polypeptide(L)'
;KLIAGPTVFICDECVELCMDIIREENKSSLVKSRDGVPTPMEICAVLDDYVIGQDYAKRVLSVAVHNHYKRLNHSSKNSDVELAKSNILL
;
A
#
# COMPACT_ATOMS: atom_id res chain seq x y z
N LYS A 1 4.83 -23.35 -26.73
CA LYS A 1 5.81 -24.46 -26.64
C LYS A 1 5.58 -25.15 -25.29
N LEU A 2 5.98 -26.41 -25.12
CA LEU A 2 5.80 -27.13 -23.84
C LEU A 2 7.17 -27.43 -23.21
N ILE A 3 7.28 -27.19 -21.91
CA ILE A 3 8.45 -27.49 -21.10
C ILE A 3 8.13 -28.77 -20.32
N ALA A 4 9.00 -29.78 -20.45
CA ALA A 4 8.83 -31.08 -19.82
C ALA A 4 9.66 -31.19 -18.54
N GLY A 5 9.02 -31.56 -17.44
CA GLY A 5 9.64 -32.03 -16.20
C GLY A 5 9.56 -33.56 -16.07
N PRO A 6 10.15 -34.14 -15.00
CA PRO A 6 10.29 -35.60 -14.84
C PRO A 6 8.97 -36.39 -14.83
N THR A 7 7.87 -35.76 -14.39
CA THR A 7 6.53 -36.38 -14.30
C THR A 7 5.39 -35.42 -14.67
N VAL A 8 5.71 -34.25 -15.23
CA VAL A 8 4.75 -33.17 -15.49
C VAL A 8 5.17 -32.37 -16.71
N PHE A 9 4.19 -31.78 -17.40
CA PHE A 9 4.42 -30.89 -18.53
C PHE A 9 3.72 -29.55 -18.26
N ILE A 10 4.37 -28.44 -18.60
CA ILE A 10 3.80 -27.10 -18.49
C ILE A 10 3.89 -26.37 -19.83
N CYS A 11 2.85 -25.61 -20.17
CA CYS A 11 2.79 -24.82 -21.39
C CYS A 11 3.45 -23.44 -21.17
N ASP A 12 4.04 -22.82 -22.20
CA ASP A 12 4.64 -21.49 -22.05
C ASP A 12 3.62 -20.43 -21.57
N GLU A 13 2.39 -20.47 -22.08
CA GLU A 13 1.30 -19.58 -21.66
C GLU A 13 1.00 -19.73 -20.16
N CYS A 14 1.07 -20.96 -19.66
CA CYS A 14 0.88 -21.31 -18.27
C CYS A 14 2.02 -20.76 -17.40
N VAL A 15 3.27 -20.79 -17.92
CA VAL A 15 4.44 -20.22 -17.24
C VAL A 15 4.32 -18.70 -17.16
N GLU A 16 3.89 -18.03 -18.23
CA GLU A 16 3.65 -16.59 -18.24
C GLU A 16 2.55 -16.20 -17.24
N LEU A 17 1.42 -16.91 -17.25
CA LEU A 17 0.32 -16.68 -16.31
C LEU A 17 0.75 -16.90 -14.85
N CYS A 18 1.47 -17.99 -14.56
CA CYS A 18 2.00 -18.22 -13.22
C CYS A 18 3.02 -17.14 -12.83
N MET A 19 3.85 -16.68 -13.76
CA MET A 19 4.81 -15.61 -13.51
C MET A 19 4.11 -14.28 -13.21
N ASP A 20 3.00 -13.98 -13.88
CA ASP A 20 2.19 -12.80 -13.62
C ASP A 20 1.47 -12.88 -12.26
N ILE A 21 0.90 -14.04 -11.90
CA ILE A 21 0.33 -14.28 -10.57
C ILE A 21 1.40 -14.09 -9.48
N ILE A 22 2.59 -14.67 -9.65
CA ILE A 22 3.70 -14.52 -8.70
C ILE A 22 4.16 -13.05 -8.62
N ARG A 23 4.19 -12.32 -9.74
CA ARG A 23 4.54 -10.90 -9.77
C ARG A 23 3.48 -10.03 -9.10
N GLU A 24 2.20 -10.34 -9.26
CA GLU A 24 1.11 -9.65 -8.57
C GLU A 24 1.11 -9.94 -7.08
N GLU A 25 1.33 -11.19 -6.68
CA GLU A 25 1.53 -11.55 -5.27
C GLU A 25 2.77 -10.86 -4.70
N ASN A 26 3.87 -10.80 -5.46
CA ASN A 26 5.07 -10.05 -5.06
C ASN A 26 4.85 -8.54 -5.04
N LYS A 27 3.97 -7.99 -5.88
CA LYS A 27 3.58 -6.57 -5.81
C LYS A 27 2.72 -6.33 -4.57
N SER A 28 1.84 -7.26 -4.22
CA SER A 28 1.07 -7.23 -2.97
C SER A 28 1.97 -7.38 -1.74
N SER A 29 3.05 -8.17 -1.83
CA SER A 29 4.04 -8.35 -0.77
C SER A 29 5.03 -7.18 -0.71
N LEU A 30 5.38 -6.53 -1.83
CA LEU A 30 6.12 -5.27 -1.87
C LEU A 30 5.31 -4.12 -1.26
N VAL A 31 3.98 -4.13 -1.41
CA VAL A 31 3.07 -3.24 -0.65
C VAL A 31 3.06 -3.60 0.84
N LYS A 32 3.30 -4.87 1.21
CA LYS A 32 3.57 -5.29 2.60
C LYS A 32 5.02 -5.04 3.06
N SER A 33 5.95 -4.69 2.17
CA SER A 33 7.40 -4.56 2.46
C SER A 33 7.95 -3.14 2.38
N ARG A 34 7.10 -2.10 2.24
CA ARG A 34 7.44 -0.79 2.81
C ARG A 34 6.89 -0.80 4.24
N ASP A 35 7.76 -1.19 5.18
CA ASP A 35 7.54 -1.33 6.64
C ASP A 35 7.07 -0.06 7.38
N GLY A 36 6.47 0.90 6.69
CA GLY A 36 6.08 2.18 7.25
C GLY A 36 4.89 2.78 6.53
N VAL A 37 3.95 3.28 7.34
CA VAL A 37 2.93 4.22 6.86
C VAL A 37 3.65 5.40 6.18
N PRO A 38 3.28 5.77 4.94
CA PRO A 38 3.94 6.85 4.21
C PRO A 38 3.94 8.13 5.04
N THR A 39 5.05 8.85 5.01
CA THR A 39 5.19 10.10 5.76
C THR A 39 4.21 11.16 5.23
N PRO A 40 3.79 12.13 6.07
CA PRO A 40 2.95 13.22 5.60
C PRO A 40 3.55 14.00 4.42
N MET A 41 4.89 14.07 4.31
CA MET A 41 5.56 14.71 3.18
C MET A 41 5.38 13.92 1.88
N GLU A 42 5.51 12.59 1.93
CA GLU A 42 5.26 11.73 0.75
C GLU A 42 3.79 11.83 0.30
N ILE A 43 2.84 11.86 1.24
CA ILE A 43 1.41 12.01 0.93
C ILE A 43 1.13 13.38 0.30
N CYS A 44 1.73 14.45 0.85
CA CYS A 44 1.56 15.80 0.31
C CYS A 44 2.14 15.93 -1.10
N ALA A 45 3.31 15.34 -1.35
CA ALA A 45 3.94 15.35 -2.68
C ALA A 45 3.05 14.69 -3.74
N VAL A 46 2.40 13.57 -3.41
CA VAL A 46 1.43 12.94 -4.32
C VAL A 46 0.21 13.84 -4.54
N LEU A 47 -0.26 14.57 -3.52
CA LEU A 47 -1.37 15.51 -3.68
C LEU A 47 -1.00 16.70 -4.56
N ASP A 48 0.28 17.12 -4.60
CA ASP A 48 0.76 18.23 -5.43
C ASP A 48 0.63 17.94 -6.93
N ASP A 49 0.70 16.66 -7.33
CA ASP A 49 0.54 16.25 -8.74
C ASP A 49 -0.90 16.44 -9.25
N TYR A 50 -1.88 16.52 -8.35
CA TYR A 50 -3.31 16.60 -8.70
C TYR A 50 -4.00 17.88 -8.21
N VAL A 51 -3.47 18.53 -7.16
CA VAL A 51 -4.11 19.67 -6.49
C VAL A 51 -3.15 20.86 -6.46
N ILE A 52 -3.49 21.88 -7.25
CA ILE A 52 -2.71 23.12 -7.35
C ILE A 52 -3.09 24.07 -6.19
N GLY A 53 -2.09 24.54 -5.44
CA GLY A 53 -2.29 25.41 -4.28
C GLY A 53 -2.87 24.67 -3.06
N GLN A 54 -3.62 25.38 -2.21
CA GLN A 54 -4.27 24.81 -1.00
C GLN A 54 -3.30 24.12 -0.03
N ASP A 55 -2.13 24.74 0.21
CA ASP A 55 -1.05 24.14 1.01
C ASP A 55 -1.49 23.77 2.43
N TYR A 56 -2.37 24.58 3.03
CA TYR A 56 -2.93 24.29 4.34
C TYR A 56 -3.75 22.99 4.35
N ALA A 57 -4.67 22.84 3.40
CA ALA A 57 -5.54 21.67 3.31
C ALA A 57 -4.74 20.40 2.98
N LYS A 58 -3.79 20.48 2.03
CA LYS A 58 -2.90 19.34 1.70
C LYS A 58 -2.11 18.86 2.90
N ARG A 59 -1.58 19.79 3.71
CA ARG A 59 -0.87 19.45 4.95
C ARG A 59 -1.78 18.80 5.98
N VAL A 60 -2.97 19.34 6.21
CA VAL A 60 -3.95 18.79 7.18
C VAL A 60 -4.37 17.38 6.77
N LEU A 61 -4.70 17.17 5.49
CA LEU A 61 -5.08 15.86 4.96
C LEU A 61 -3.93 14.85 5.06
N SER A 62 -2.71 15.25 4.74
CA SER A 62 -1.54 14.37 4.79
C SER A 62 -1.26 13.86 6.21
N VAL A 63 -1.37 14.72 7.22
CA VAL A 63 -1.21 14.33 8.63
C VAL A 63 -2.36 13.43 9.08
N ALA A 64 -3.59 13.75 8.71
CA ALA A 64 -4.76 12.97 9.09
C ALA A 64 -4.74 11.55 8.49
N VAL A 65 -4.35 11.42 7.22
CA VAL A 65 -4.22 10.13 6.53
C VAL A 65 -3.08 9.31 7.13
N HIS A 66 -1.92 9.93 7.39
CA HIS A 66 -0.81 9.26 8.08
C HIS A 66 -1.23 8.70 9.45
N ASN A 67 -1.89 9.52 10.27
CA ASN A 67 -2.37 9.11 11.58
C ASN A 67 -3.48 8.04 11.48
N HIS A 68 -4.31 8.10 10.45
CA HIS A 68 -5.33 7.08 10.21
C HIS A 68 -4.71 5.71 9.93
N TYR A 69 -3.72 5.63 9.03
CA TYR A 69 -3.01 4.39 8.75
C TYR A 69 -2.23 3.87 9.96
N LYS A 70 -1.60 4.76 10.75
CA LYS A 70 -0.97 4.37 12.03
C LYS A 70 -1.99 3.74 12.98
N ARG A 71 -3.19 4.33 13.08
CA ARG A 71 -4.26 3.81 13.94
C ARG A 71 -4.76 2.45 13.48
N LEU A 72 -4.90 2.22 12.17
CA LEU A 72 -5.27 0.92 11.62
C LEU A 72 -4.22 -0.16 11.92
N ASN A 73 -2.93 0.16 11.72
CA ASN A 73 -1.83 -0.77 12.01
C ASN A 73 -1.74 -1.08 13.51
N HIS A 74 -1.98 -0.08 14.37
CA HIS A 74 -1.99 -0.25 15.83
C HIS A 74 -3.16 -1.12 16.29
N SER A 75 -4.36 -0.95 15.71
CA SER A 75 -5.54 -1.77 16.04
C SER A 75 -5.35 -3.27 15.81
N SER A 76 -4.42 -3.68 14.93
CA SER A 76 -4.08 -5.09 14.70
C SER A 76 -3.13 -5.68 15.75
N LYS A 77 -2.39 -4.83 16.47
CA LYS A 77 -1.42 -5.22 17.51
C LYS A 77 -2.02 -4.84 18.85
N ASN A 78 -2.74 -5.78 19.46
CA ASN A 78 -3.47 -5.65 20.73
C ASN A 78 -2.69 -4.81 21.77
N SER A 79 -3.00 -3.51 21.81
CA SER A 79 -2.24 -2.49 22.53
C SER A 79 -3.14 -1.78 23.53
N ASP A 80 -2.64 -1.61 24.75
CA ASP A 80 -3.35 -1.07 25.93
C ASP A 80 -3.83 0.40 25.80
N VAL A 81 -3.56 1.05 24.66
CA VAL A 81 -3.87 2.46 24.41
C VAL A 81 -4.90 2.58 23.27
N GLU A 82 -6.10 3.05 23.62
CA GLU A 82 -7.14 3.39 22.66
C GLU A 82 -6.82 4.70 21.92
N LEU A 83 -6.81 4.65 20.59
CA LEU A 83 -6.57 5.82 19.73
C LEU A 83 -7.90 6.37 19.22
N ALA A 84 -8.17 7.65 19.45
CA ALA A 84 -9.38 8.32 18.96
C ALA A 84 -9.27 8.75 17.49
N LYS A 85 -10.43 8.94 16.84
CA LYS A 85 -10.52 9.49 15.48
C LYS A 85 -10.68 11.01 15.51
N SER A 86 -9.84 11.71 14.77
CA SER A 86 -10.01 13.13 14.46
C SER A 86 -10.69 13.29 13.10
N ASN A 87 -11.87 13.91 13.06
CA ASN A 87 -12.55 14.27 11.82
C ASN A 87 -12.05 15.62 11.31
N ILE A 88 -12.18 15.85 10.00
CA ILE A 88 -11.80 17.10 9.33
C ILE A 88 -13.07 17.72 8.75
N LEU A 89 -13.22 19.04 8.94
CA LEU A 89 -14.17 19.87 8.20
C LEU A 89 -13.34 20.82 7.33
N LEU A 90 -13.65 20.87 6.03
CA LEU A 90 -12.94 21.68 5.02
C LEU A 90 -13.81 22.84 4.58
#